data_AF-A0A091FNQ4-F1
#
_entry.id   AF-A0A091FNQ4-F1
#
_cell.length_a   1.000
_cell.length_b   1.000
_cell.length_c   1.000
_cell.angle_alpha   90.00
_cell.angle_beta   90.00
_cell.angle_gamma   90.00
#
_symmetry.space_group_name_H-M   'P 1'
#
loop_
_entity.id
_entity.type
_entity.pdbx_description
1 polymer ?
#
loop_
_entity_poly.entity_id
_entity_poly.type
_entity_poly.pdbx_seq_one_letter_code
_entity_poly.pdbx_strand_id
1 'polypeptide(L)'
;PLVIQKEAVRELLRHLDIHKSMGPDGIHLRVMRELAEELAKPLSTIYQESWLTGEVPDDWKLANVTPIFKKGRKEDPGNYRPVSLTSV
;
A
#
# COMPACT_ATOMS: atom_id res chain seq x y z
N PRO A 1 9.23 -21.10 -11.99
CA PRO A 1 8.75 -20.32 -10.82
C PRO A 1 8.64 -18.85 -11.18
N LEU A 2 7.59 -18.16 -10.75
CA LEU A 2 7.46 -16.71 -10.96
C LEU A 2 8.55 -16.00 -10.15
N VAL A 3 9.31 -15.11 -10.78
CA VAL A 3 10.35 -14.30 -10.13
C VAL A 3 9.97 -12.83 -10.19
N ILE A 4 9.83 -12.19 -9.04
CA ILE A 4 9.52 -10.76 -8.94
C ILE A 4 10.78 -9.95 -9.23
N GLN A 5 10.79 -9.28 -10.38
CA GLN A 5 11.95 -8.51 -10.84
C GLN A 5 12.05 -7.17 -10.09
N LYS A 6 13.27 -6.81 -9.67
CA LYS A 6 13.56 -5.49 -9.05
C LYS A 6 13.09 -4.36 -9.97
N GLU A 7 13.34 -4.49 -11.26
CA GLU A 7 13.04 -3.51 -12.30
C GLU A 7 11.54 -3.23 -12.37
N ALA A 8 10.72 -4.28 -12.24
CA ALA A 8 9.27 -4.17 -12.24
C ALA A 8 8.78 -3.44 -10.98
N VAL A 9 9.30 -3.81 -9.81
CA VAL A 9 8.96 -3.13 -8.54
C VAL A 9 9.32 -1.66 -8.60
N ARG A 10 10.54 -1.33 -9.05
CA ARG A 10 10.97 0.06 -9.24
C ARG A 10 10.02 0.84 -10.13
N GLU A 11 9.63 0.27 -11.26
CA GLU A 11 8.78 0.96 -12.21
C GLU A 11 7.39 1.23 -11.62
N LEU A 12 6.85 0.27 -10.86
CA LEU A 12 5.60 0.46 -10.13
C LEU A 12 5.72 1.56 -9.07
N LEU A 13 6.83 1.61 -8.31
CA LEU A 13 7.09 2.67 -7.34
C LEU A 13 7.15 4.06 -8.00
N ARG A 14 7.78 4.16 -9.18
CA ARG A 14 7.87 5.40 -9.96
C ARG A 14 6.50 5.92 -10.42
N HIS A 15 5.54 5.02 -10.62
CA HIS A 15 4.18 5.35 -11.07
C HIS A 15 3.18 5.56 -9.93
N LEU A 16 3.62 5.53 -8.67
CA LEU A 16 2.74 5.81 -7.54
C LEU A 16 2.14 7.23 -7.64
N ASP A 17 0.84 7.30 -7.38
CA ASP A 17 0.12 8.56 -7.23
C ASP A 17 0.48 9.20 -5.88
N ILE A 18 1.34 10.22 -5.92
CA ILE A 18 1.81 10.93 -4.73
C ILE A 18 0.73 11.74 -4.01
N HIS A 19 -0.48 11.84 -4.56
CA HIS A 19 -1.59 12.54 -3.90
C HIS A 19 -2.44 11.60 -3.03
N LYS A 20 -2.09 10.31 -2.94
CA LYS A 20 -2.75 9.35 -2.06
C LYS A 20 -2.30 9.50 -0.61
N SER A 21 -3.19 9.12 0.30
CA SER A 21 -2.94 9.10 1.75
C SER A 21 -1.93 8.01 2.13
N MET A 22 -1.16 8.28 3.19
CA MET A 22 -0.26 7.30 3.81
C MET A 22 -1.03 6.19 4.54
N GLY A 23 -0.39 5.02 4.63
CA GLY A 23 -0.85 3.92 5.48
C GLY A 23 -0.53 4.15 6.96
N PRO A 24 -0.71 3.11 7.80
CA PRO A 24 -0.37 3.14 9.22
C PRO A 24 1.13 3.38 9.50
N ASP A 25 2.00 3.06 8.54
CA ASP A 25 3.45 3.27 8.62
C ASP A 25 3.89 4.75 8.61
N GLY A 26 2.98 5.67 8.25
CA GLY A 26 3.29 7.09 8.12
C GLY A 26 4.19 7.44 6.92
N ILE A 27 4.49 6.50 6.03
CA ILE A 27 5.36 6.73 4.89
C ILE A 27 4.52 7.27 3.73
N HIS A 28 4.82 8.50 3.34
CA HIS A 28 4.12 9.14 2.22
C HIS A 28 4.56 8.53 0.87
N LEU A 29 3.63 8.34 -0.07
CA LEU A 29 3.92 7.74 -1.38
C LEU A 29 4.97 8.52 -2.19
N ARG A 30 5.13 9.82 -1.91
CA ARG A 30 6.22 10.64 -2.45
C ARG A 30 7.60 10.07 -2.10
N VAL A 31 7.80 9.62 -0.86
CA VAL A 31 9.06 9.02 -0.41
C VAL A 31 9.29 7.71 -1.17
N MET A 32 8.27 6.87 -1.28
CA MET A 32 8.32 5.61 -2.04
C MET A 32 8.73 5.83 -3.50
N ARG A 33 8.18 6.87 -4.13
CA ARG A 33 8.47 7.23 -5.52
C ARG A 33 9.87 7.81 -5.72
N GLU A 34 10.28 8.73 -4.85
CA GLU A 34 11.59 9.40 -4.94
C GLU A 34 12.74 8.45 -4.58
N LEU A 35 12.52 7.49 -3.68
CA LEU A 35 13.50 6.47 -3.28
C LEU A 35 13.31 5.13 -4.01
N ALA A 36 12.63 5.12 -5.16
CA ALA A 36 12.28 3.89 -5.88
C ALA A 36 13.49 3.00 -6.22
N GLU A 37 14.65 3.59 -6.56
CA GLU A 37 15.87 2.80 -6.87
C GLU A 37 16.39 2.03 -5.65
N GLU A 38 16.37 2.68 -4.49
CA GLU A 38 16.88 2.13 -3.23
C GLU A 38 15.89 1.10 -2.65
N LEU A 39 14.59 1.38 -2.74
CA LEU A 39 13.53 0.55 -2.18
C LEU A 39 13.18 -0.67 -3.04
N ALA A 40 13.46 -0.63 -4.35
CA ALA A 40 13.06 -1.71 -5.25
C ALA A 40 13.67 -3.07 -4.89
N LYS A 41 14.93 -3.10 -4.48
CA LYS A 41 15.60 -4.36 -4.11
C LYS A 41 15.03 -4.98 -2.82
N PRO A 42 14.96 -4.27 -1.68
CA PRO A 42 14.38 -4.83 -0.47
C PRO A 42 12.91 -5.23 -0.68
N LEU A 43 12.09 -4.39 -1.32
CA LEU A 43 10.68 -4.71 -1.59
C LEU A 43 10.53 -5.94 -2.51
N SER A 44 11.32 -6.05 -3.58
CA SER A 44 11.29 -7.26 -4.44
C SER A 44 11.61 -8.54 -3.67
N THR A 45 12.48 -8.46 -2.66
CA THR A 45 12.85 -9.60 -1.82
C THR A 45 11.68 -9.99 -0.91
N ILE A 46 11.06 -9.00 -0.26
CA ILE A 46 9.88 -9.23 0.59
C ILE A 46 8.73 -9.81 -0.22
N TYR A 47 8.40 -9.22 -1.38
CA TYR A 47 7.33 -9.75 -2.24
C TYR A 47 7.61 -11.18 -2.71
N GLN A 48 8.88 -11.48 -3.04
CA GLN A 48 9.26 -12.82 -3.49
C GLN A 48 9.08 -13.86 -2.38
N GLU A 49 9.53 -13.55 -1.17
CA GLU A 49 9.33 -14.41 0.01
C GLU A 49 7.84 -14.59 0.28
N SER A 50 7.06 -13.50 0.26
CA SER A 50 5.61 -13.56 0.49
C SER A 50 4.90 -14.45 -0.53
N TRP A 51 5.35 -14.44 -1.79
CA TRP A 51 4.81 -15.31 -2.83
C TRP A 51 5.13 -16.79 -2.59
N LEU A 52 6.32 -17.09 -2.06
CA LEU A 52 6.77 -18.46 -1.80
C LEU A 52 6.15 -19.06 -0.54
N THR A 53 5.99 -18.26 0.52
CA THR A 53 5.46 -18.71 1.81
C THR A 53 3.94 -18.60 1.91
N GLY A 54 3.32 -17.71 1.12
CA GLY A 54 1.91 -17.36 1.27
C GLY A 54 1.64 -16.44 2.47
N GLU A 55 2.68 -15.88 3.08
CA GLU A 55 2.59 -14.98 4.23
C GLU A 55 3.04 -13.57 3.86
N VAL A 56 2.47 -12.55 4.47
CA VAL A 56 2.89 -11.15 4.28
C VAL A 56 3.38 -10.57 5.60
N PRO A 57 4.23 -9.52 5.58
CA PRO A 57 4.61 -8.79 6.78
C PRO A 57 3.39 -8.39 7.61
N ASP A 58 3.48 -8.48 8.94
CA ASP A 58 2.37 -8.13 9.83
C ASP A 58 1.95 -6.67 9.68
N ASP A 59 2.91 -5.77 9.40
CA ASP A 59 2.65 -4.36 9.13
C ASP A 59 1.70 -4.15 7.93
N TRP A 60 1.76 -5.03 6.92
CA TRP A 60 0.85 -4.97 5.76
C TRP A 60 -0.54 -5.51 6.04
N LYS A 61 -0.75 -6.18 7.19
CA LYS A 61 -2.08 -6.63 7.65
C LYS A 61 -2.81 -5.51 8.41
N LEU A 62 -2.12 -4.43 8.77
CA LEU A 62 -2.68 -3.27 9.45
C LEU A 62 -3.27 -2.27 8.44
N ALA A 63 -4.33 -1.59 8.85
CA ALA A 63 -4.95 -0.55 8.04
C ALA A 63 -5.56 0.58 8.88
N ASN A 64 -5.48 1.80 8.37
CA ASN A 64 -6.29 2.91 8.87
C ASN A 64 -7.65 2.84 8.18
N VAL A 65 -8.72 2.62 8.95
CA VAL A 65 -10.09 2.52 8.42
C VAL A 65 -10.77 3.88 8.48
N THR A 66 -11.01 4.48 7.31
CA THR A 66 -11.66 5.78 7.19
C THR A 66 -13.07 5.63 6.62
N PRO A 67 -14.12 6.15 7.28
CA PRO A 67 -15.47 6.14 6.73
C PRO A 67 -15.61 7.20 5.63
N ILE A 68 -16.00 6.77 4.43
CA ILE A 68 -16.34 7.65 3.30
C ILE A 68 -17.84 7.74 3.16
N PHE A 69 -18.37 8.96 3.26
CA PHE A 69 -19.79 9.23 3.07
C PHE A 69 -20.23 8.83 1.65
N LYS A 70 -21.34 8.08 1.55
CA LYS A 70 -21.96 7.70 0.27
C LYS A 70 -23.07 8.67 -0.13
N LYS A 71 -24.17 8.71 0.64
CA LYS A 71 -25.39 9.49 0.37
C LYS A 71 -26.33 9.47 1.58
N GLY A 72 -27.36 10.32 1.60
CA GLY A 72 -28.38 10.33 2.65
C GLY A 72 -28.06 11.25 3.82
N ARG A 73 -28.46 10.87 5.03
CA ARG A 73 -28.20 11.63 6.26
C ARG A 73 -26.80 11.35 6.78
N LYS A 74 -26.03 12.39 7.11
CA LYS A 74 -24.63 12.24 7.59
C LYS A 74 -24.54 11.72 9.02
N GLU A 75 -25.65 11.83 9.76
CA GLU A 75 -25.75 11.38 11.15
C GLU A 75 -25.99 9.88 11.24
N ASP A 76 -26.38 9.23 10.14
CA ASP A 76 -26.63 7.79 10.07
C ASP A 76 -25.34 7.05 9.63
N PRO A 77 -24.73 6.23 10.50
CA PRO A 77 -23.51 5.49 10.18
C PRO A 77 -23.66 4.54 8.98
N GLY A 78 -24.87 4.05 8.69
CA GLY A 78 -25.15 3.17 7.55
C GLY A 78 -24.92 3.83 6.19
N ASN A 79 -24.86 5.17 6.15
CA ASN A 79 -24.64 5.97 4.94
C ASN A 79 -23.16 6.15 4.58
N TYR A 80 -22.25 5.47 5.26
CA TYR A 80 -20.82 5.48 4.99
C TYR A 80 -20.34 4.12 4.47
N ARG A 81 -19.23 4.09 3.73
CA ARG A 81 -18.44 2.87 3.54
C ARG A 81 -17.10 3.00 4.23
N PRO A 82 -16.61 1.94 4.90
CA PRO A 82 -15.22 1.91 5.31
C PRO A 82 -14.32 1.79 4.08
N VAL A 83 -13.20 2.50 4.09
CA VAL A 83 -12.07 2.25 3.20
C VAL A 83 -10.84 2.02 4.08
N SER A 84 -10.12 0.94 3.79
CA SER A 84 -8.88 0.59 4.46
C SER A 84 -7.70 1.18 3.70
N LEU A 85 -6.90 2.01 4.37
CA LEU A 85 -5.61 2.49 3.88
C LEU A 85 -4.51 1.59 4.44
N THR A 86 -3.81 0.86 3.59
CA THR A 86 -2.72 -0.06 3.95
C THR A 86 -1.36 0.53 3.56
N SER A 87 -0.30 -0.05 4.14
CA SER A 87 1.08 0.16 3.68
C SER A 87 1.34 -0.46 2.31
N VAL A 88 2.45 -0.05 1.68
CA VAL A 88 2.94 -0.52 0.37
C VAL A 88 4.01 -1.59 0.53
#